data_AF-A0A8T4MQN5-F1
#
_entry.id   AF-A0A8T4MQN5-F1
#
_cell.length_a   1.000
_cell.length_b   1.000
_cell.length_c   1.000
_cell.angle_alpha   90.00
_cell.angle_beta   90.00
_cell.angle_gamma   90.00
#
_symmetry.space_group_name_H-M   'P 1'
#
loop_
_entity.id
_entity.type
_entity.pdbx_description
1 polymer ?
#
loop_
_entity_poly.entity_id
_entity_poly.type
_entity_poly.pdbx_seq_one_letter_code
_entity_poly.pdbx_strand_id
1 'polypeptide(L)'
;METKEKAKYELIQDVTKGDLLSAYVEAPFDDGLEVLQEDDYRLISLQENLRLRIQEGYQADISRFGNRVLENAIYVPKRGRFLTRIPIIDENAREATQAQRNGKDFYLNENQVEECLTDCVELTSKFVPTNGFGEDEITKYAFGEHAENYGKFLKGYGIEEMPIWLAGIRNKPFARKVWFPWLGGGSGLHCGVGDLCGDDDGARGVRHNSGEAANFCEHSDEEKRAGIREAQKISAGEINVETYTPQQILQTLNRLKLSGLEELILTNLRNQ
;
A
#
# COMPACT_ATOMS: atom_id res chain seq x y z
N MET A 1 18.73 -5.83 -34.64
CA MET A 1 19.21 -4.95 -33.55
C MET A 1 18.09 -3.96 -33.34
N GLU A 2 17.13 -4.29 -32.49
CA GLU A 2 16.01 -3.40 -32.17
C GLU A 2 16.59 -2.22 -31.40
N THR A 3 16.45 -1.03 -31.96
CA THR A 3 16.63 0.22 -31.22
C THR A 3 15.60 0.22 -30.10
N LYS A 4 16.04 -0.02 -28.86
CA LYS A 4 15.23 0.24 -27.67
C LYS A 4 14.79 1.69 -27.76
N GLU A 5 13.49 1.89 -28.00
CA GLU A 5 12.88 3.20 -27.91
C GLU A 5 13.20 3.76 -26.52
N LYS A 6 13.71 4.99 -26.45
CA LYS A 6 14.08 5.60 -25.17
C LYS A 6 12.79 5.75 -24.36
N ALA A 7 12.76 5.21 -23.14
CA ALA A 7 11.61 5.34 -22.25
C ALA A 7 11.20 6.82 -22.14
N LYS A 8 9.89 7.07 -22.26
CA LYS A 8 9.31 8.42 -22.29
C LYS A 8 9.52 9.18 -20.98
N TYR A 9 9.59 8.44 -19.87
CA TYR A 9 9.77 8.97 -18.52
C TYR A 9 10.97 8.30 -17.85
N GLU A 10 11.59 9.02 -16.91
CA GLU A 10 12.76 8.57 -16.17
C GLU A 10 12.37 8.20 -14.74
N LEU A 11 12.85 7.04 -14.28
CA LEU A 11 12.72 6.59 -12.90
C LEU A 11 13.86 7.17 -12.05
N ILE A 12 13.52 7.97 -11.05
CA ILE A 12 14.48 8.67 -10.19
C ILE A 12 14.48 8.02 -8.81
N GLN A 13 15.61 7.42 -8.41
CA GLN A 13 15.79 6.87 -7.07
C GLN A 13 16.21 7.96 -6.08
N ASP A 14 15.45 8.12 -4.99
CA ASP A 14 15.73 9.11 -3.94
C ASP A 14 16.10 8.47 -2.60
N VAL A 15 15.63 7.25 -2.32
CA VAL A 15 16.06 6.46 -1.15
C VAL A 15 16.80 5.22 -1.63
N THR A 16 18.10 5.18 -1.36
CA THR A 16 19.03 4.13 -1.85
C THR A 16 19.59 3.24 -0.73
N LYS A 17 19.15 3.44 0.52
CA LYS A 17 19.64 2.73 1.72
C LYS A 17 18.48 2.33 2.62
N GLY A 18 18.75 1.36 3.50
CA GLY A 18 17.74 0.78 4.39
C GLY A 18 17.03 -0.41 3.76
N ASP A 19 15.99 -0.90 4.44
CA ASP A 19 15.24 -2.10 4.05
C ASP A 19 14.30 -1.86 2.86
N LEU A 20 13.87 -0.61 2.69
CA LEU A 20 13.00 -0.15 1.62
C LEU A 20 13.72 0.91 0.79
N LEU A 21 13.83 0.65 -0.51
CA LEU A 21 14.28 1.61 -1.51
C LEU A 21 13.06 2.36 -2.04
N SER A 22 13.22 3.62 -2.41
CA SER A 22 12.17 4.41 -3.06
C SER A 22 12.66 5.01 -4.36
N ALA A 23 11.73 5.12 -5.30
CA ALA A 23 11.90 5.82 -6.55
C ALA A 23 10.60 6.50 -6.96
N TYR A 24 10.68 7.55 -7.76
CA TYR A 24 9.53 8.25 -8.31
C TYR A 24 9.68 8.49 -9.81
N VAL A 25 8.55 8.76 -10.45
CA VAL A 25 8.43 9.07 -11.88
C VAL A 25 7.52 10.28 -12.04
N GLU A 26 8.02 11.33 -12.68
CA GLU A 26 7.23 12.53 -13.05
C GLU A 26 6.49 12.26 -14.36
N ALA A 27 5.23 11.84 -14.24
CA ALA A 27 4.36 11.45 -15.34
C ALA A 27 2.89 11.43 -14.88
N PRO A 28 1.91 11.41 -15.81
CA PRO A 28 0.55 11.03 -15.48
C PRO A 28 0.51 9.68 -14.76
N PHE A 29 -0.42 9.49 -13.85
CA PHE A 29 -0.42 8.36 -12.91
C PHE A 29 -0.38 6.99 -13.58
N ASP A 30 -1.13 6.81 -14.67
CA ASP A 30 -1.16 5.56 -15.44
C ASP A 30 0.23 5.22 -16.02
N ASP A 31 0.85 6.19 -16.68
CA ASP A 31 2.20 6.04 -17.26
C ASP A 31 3.27 5.86 -16.17
N GLY A 32 3.20 6.63 -15.08
CA GLY A 32 4.16 6.57 -13.98
C GLY A 32 4.09 5.25 -13.21
N LEU A 33 2.89 4.71 -13.01
CA LEU A 33 2.71 3.39 -12.39
C LEU A 33 3.29 2.27 -13.26
N GLU A 34 3.10 2.34 -14.59
CA GLU A 34 3.66 1.37 -15.53
C GLU A 34 5.19 1.36 -15.46
N VAL A 35 5.83 2.54 -15.48
CA VAL A 35 7.31 2.66 -15.35
C VAL A 35 7.81 2.10 -14.01
N LEU A 36 7.14 2.39 -12.89
CA LEU A 36 7.52 1.83 -11.58
C LEU A 36 7.49 0.30 -11.61
N GLN A 37 6.41 -0.29 -12.16
CA GLN A 37 6.23 -1.74 -12.20
C GLN A 37 7.24 -2.45 -13.11
N GLU A 38 7.64 -1.83 -14.23
CA GLU A 38 8.67 -2.36 -15.12
C GLU A 38 10.05 -2.48 -14.43
N ASP A 39 10.33 -1.62 -13.45
CA ASP A 39 11.57 -1.60 -12.66
C ASP A 39 11.46 -2.32 -11.30
N ASP A 40 10.43 -3.17 -11.14
CA ASP A 40 10.16 -3.96 -9.92
C ASP A 40 9.88 -3.09 -8.67
N TYR A 41 9.29 -1.90 -8.89
CA TYR A 41 8.72 -1.09 -7.83
C TYR A 41 7.19 -1.27 -7.78
N ARG A 42 6.65 -1.29 -6.56
CA ARG A 42 5.21 -1.18 -6.32
C ARG A 42 4.87 0.17 -5.71
N LEU A 43 3.63 0.62 -5.88
CA LEU A 43 3.20 1.88 -5.28
C LEU A 43 3.35 1.84 -3.75
N ILE A 44 3.82 2.96 -3.19
CA ILE A 44 4.08 3.09 -1.75
C ILE A 44 2.77 3.22 -0.95
N SER A 45 2.62 2.49 0.16
CA SER A 45 1.49 2.68 1.10
C SER A 45 1.71 3.87 2.04
N LEU A 46 0.65 4.34 2.72
CA LEU A 46 0.77 5.35 3.78
C LEU A 46 1.73 4.90 4.88
N GLN A 47 1.64 3.63 5.28
CA GLN A 47 2.51 3.05 6.31
C GLN A 47 3.98 2.97 5.88
N GLU A 48 4.28 2.73 4.61
CA GLU A 48 5.66 2.74 4.13
C GLU A 48 6.19 4.16 3.97
N ASN A 49 5.35 5.07 3.47
CA ASN A 49 5.73 6.46 3.26
C ASN A 49 6.13 7.12 4.58
N LEU A 50 5.35 6.92 5.66
CA LEU A 50 5.73 7.45 6.97
C LEU A 50 7.04 6.84 7.49
N ARG A 51 7.29 5.53 7.26
CA ARG A 51 8.51 4.87 7.72
C ARG A 51 9.73 5.50 7.05
N LEU A 52 9.65 5.71 5.74
CA LEU A 52 10.70 6.39 5.00
C LEU A 52 10.88 7.84 5.46
N ARG A 53 9.80 8.58 5.73
CA ARG A 53 9.89 9.95 6.28
C ARG A 53 10.58 10.01 7.64
N ILE A 54 10.29 9.06 8.53
CA ILE A 54 10.95 8.96 9.83
C ILE A 54 12.43 8.60 9.64
N GLN A 55 12.73 7.63 8.77
CA GLN A 55 14.09 7.16 8.50
C GLN A 55 14.97 8.26 7.91
N GLU A 56 14.50 8.91 6.85
CA GLU A 56 15.27 9.90 6.09
C GLU A 56 15.20 11.30 6.72
N GLY A 57 14.18 11.55 7.54
CA GLY A 57 13.99 12.80 8.27
C GLY A 57 13.24 13.88 7.47
N TYR A 58 12.95 14.98 8.15
CA TYR A 58 12.04 16.03 7.66
C TYR A 58 12.53 16.75 6.39
N GLN A 59 13.85 16.86 6.20
CA GLN A 59 14.45 17.59 5.08
C GLN A 59 14.69 16.73 3.84
N ALA A 60 14.45 15.42 3.91
CA ALA A 60 14.62 14.51 2.79
C ALA A 60 13.54 14.72 1.71
N ASP A 61 13.83 14.30 0.48
CA ASP A 61 12.91 14.48 -0.66
C ASP A 61 11.57 13.77 -0.42
N ILE A 62 11.57 12.55 0.12
CA ILE A 62 10.34 11.82 0.51
C ILE A 62 9.44 12.58 1.51
N SER A 63 10.02 13.49 2.29
CA SER A 63 9.34 14.35 3.26
C SER A 63 8.94 15.70 2.67
N ARG A 64 9.69 16.20 1.69
CA ARG A 64 9.52 17.51 1.06
C ARG A 64 8.64 17.49 -0.18
N PHE A 65 8.45 16.33 -0.77
CA PHE A 65 7.56 16.12 -1.90
C PHE A 65 6.44 15.16 -1.47
N GLY A 66 5.20 15.54 -1.78
CA GLY A 66 4.05 14.68 -1.54
C GLY A 66 4.02 13.52 -2.54
N ASN A 67 3.20 12.51 -2.27
CA ASN A 67 3.13 11.32 -3.13
C ASN A 67 1.72 10.76 -3.21
N ARG A 68 1.39 10.15 -4.37
CA ARG A 68 0.24 9.25 -4.49
C ARG A 68 0.59 7.94 -3.76
N VAL A 69 -0.31 7.48 -2.90
CA VAL A 69 -0.12 6.28 -2.06
C VAL A 69 -1.09 5.17 -2.45
N LEU A 70 -0.78 3.92 -2.11
CA LEU A 70 -1.58 2.72 -2.41
C LEU A 70 -3.06 2.89 -2.06
N GLU A 71 -3.35 3.48 -0.91
CA GLU A 71 -4.70 3.68 -0.40
C GLU A 71 -5.54 4.61 -1.28
N ASN A 72 -6.84 4.33 -1.30
CA ASN A 72 -7.84 5.11 -2.04
C ASN A 72 -8.88 5.70 -1.08
N ALA A 73 -9.42 6.86 -1.46
CA ALA A 73 -10.58 7.43 -0.81
C ALA A 73 -11.82 7.14 -1.65
N ILE A 74 -12.81 6.46 -1.07
CA ILE A 74 -14.10 6.18 -1.71
C ILE A 74 -15.21 7.03 -1.10
N TYR A 75 -16.15 7.45 -1.94
CA TYR A 75 -17.25 8.31 -1.57
C TYR A 75 -18.54 7.63 -1.97
N VAL A 76 -19.37 7.25 -1.01
CA VAL A 76 -20.55 6.43 -1.25
C VAL A 76 -21.80 7.22 -0.84
N PRO A 77 -22.69 7.58 -1.79
CA PRO A 77 -23.89 8.35 -1.49
C PRO A 77 -24.71 7.70 -0.37
N LYS A 78 -25.13 8.50 0.62
CA LYS A 78 -25.88 8.08 1.82
C LYS A 78 -25.13 7.16 2.81
N ARG A 79 -23.94 6.65 2.48
CA ARG A 79 -23.13 5.79 3.37
C ARG A 79 -21.95 6.52 3.99
N GLY A 80 -21.29 7.44 3.26
CA GLY A 80 -20.21 8.23 3.82
C GLY A 80 -18.98 8.31 2.92
N ARG A 81 -17.82 8.43 3.55
CA ARG A 81 -16.52 8.59 2.91
C ARG A 81 -15.56 7.68 3.65
N PHE A 82 -14.73 6.95 2.92
CA PHE A 82 -13.90 5.91 3.50
C PHE A 82 -12.51 5.96 2.91
N LEU A 83 -11.52 5.65 3.73
CA LEU A 83 -10.17 5.31 3.30
C LEU A 83 -10.09 3.79 3.21
N THR A 84 -9.62 3.26 2.09
CA THR A 84 -9.51 1.81 1.84
C THR A 84 -8.11 1.45 1.36
N ARG A 85 -7.66 0.26 1.77
CA ARG A 85 -6.43 -0.38 1.26
C ARG A 85 -6.65 -1.17 -0.03
N ILE A 86 -7.89 -1.33 -0.47
CA ILE A 86 -8.19 -1.96 -1.76
C ILE A 86 -7.71 -1.01 -2.88
N PRO A 87 -6.77 -1.45 -3.74
CA PRO A 87 -6.08 -0.58 -4.71
C PRO A 87 -6.91 -0.37 -6.00
N ILE A 88 -8.22 -0.09 -5.87
CA ILE A 88 -9.16 -0.08 -7.01
C ILE A 88 -8.77 0.89 -8.14
N ILE A 89 -8.11 2.00 -7.84
CA ILE A 89 -7.61 2.93 -8.86
C ILE A 89 -6.40 2.37 -9.59
N ASP A 90 -5.56 1.57 -8.93
CA ASP A 90 -4.29 1.11 -9.45
C ASP A 90 -4.54 -0.05 -10.42
N GLU A 91 -5.47 -0.92 -10.07
CA GLU A 91 -6.03 -1.96 -10.94
C GLU A 91 -6.72 -1.39 -12.18
N ASN A 92 -7.16 -0.13 -12.12
CA ASN A 92 -7.88 0.56 -13.19
C ASN A 92 -7.20 1.88 -13.60
N ALA A 93 -5.86 1.96 -13.50
CA ALA A 93 -5.11 3.22 -13.55
C ALA A 93 -5.38 4.04 -14.83
N ARG A 94 -5.41 3.37 -15.99
CA ARG A 94 -5.71 4.00 -17.28
C ARG A 94 -7.13 4.57 -17.34
N GLU A 95 -8.13 3.83 -16.85
CA GLU A 95 -9.52 4.30 -16.83
C GLU A 95 -9.71 5.48 -15.86
N ALA A 96 -9.16 5.36 -14.65
CA ALA A 96 -9.23 6.41 -13.64
C ALA A 96 -8.55 7.71 -14.11
N THR A 97 -7.36 7.60 -14.70
CA THR A 97 -6.64 8.75 -15.25
C THR A 97 -7.38 9.35 -16.43
N GLN A 98 -7.92 8.53 -17.33
CA GLN A 98 -8.71 9.01 -18.47
C GLN A 98 -10.02 9.69 -18.04
N ALA A 99 -10.67 9.21 -16.98
CA ALA A 99 -11.85 9.87 -16.43
C ALA A 99 -11.52 11.30 -15.98
N GLN A 100 -10.38 11.49 -15.30
CA GLN A 100 -9.95 12.80 -14.82
C GLN A 100 -9.44 13.73 -15.93
N ARG A 101 -8.73 13.20 -16.94
CA ARG A 101 -8.44 13.93 -18.19
C ARG A 101 -9.71 14.50 -18.82
N ASN A 102 -10.84 13.81 -18.66
CA ASN A 102 -12.16 14.24 -19.13
C ASN A 102 -12.95 15.11 -18.13
N GLY A 103 -12.34 15.53 -17.01
CA GLY A 103 -12.99 16.31 -15.95
C GLY A 103 -14.04 15.54 -15.16
N LYS A 104 -13.93 14.20 -15.10
CA LYS A 104 -14.88 13.31 -14.40
C LYS A 104 -14.20 12.57 -13.25
N ASP A 105 -15.01 12.20 -12.26
CA ASP A 105 -14.61 11.26 -11.21
C ASP A 105 -14.56 9.82 -11.77
N PHE A 106 -13.72 8.97 -11.17
CA PHE A 106 -13.71 7.53 -11.43
C PHE A 106 -14.85 6.87 -10.64
N TYR A 107 -15.95 6.60 -11.33
CA TYR A 107 -17.17 6.06 -10.72
C TYR A 107 -17.05 4.55 -10.50
N LEU A 108 -17.54 4.08 -9.36
CA LEU A 108 -17.53 2.66 -8.98
C LEU A 108 -18.88 2.01 -9.30
N ASN A 109 -18.85 0.72 -9.65
CA ASN A 109 -20.04 -0.12 -9.66
C ASN A 109 -20.33 -0.69 -8.26
N GLU A 110 -21.49 -1.35 -8.08
CA GLU A 110 -21.91 -1.87 -6.76
C GLU A 110 -20.94 -2.90 -6.19
N ASN A 111 -20.40 -3.80 -7.01
CA ASN A 111 -19.45 -4.82 -6.54
C ASN A 111 -18.15 -4.18 -6.05
N GLN A 112 -17.61 -3.20 -6.80
CA GLN A 112 -16.40 -2.46 -6.41
C GLN A 112 -16.62 -1.68 -5.10
N VAL A 113 -17.82 -1.13 -4.89
CA VAL A 113 -18.17 -0.46 -3.63
C VAL A 113 -18.12 -1.43 -2.46
N GLU A 114 -18.77 -2.58 -2.56
CA GLU A 114 -18.77 -3.54 -1.45
C GLU A 114 -17.37 -4.11 -1.19
N GLU A 115 -16.59 -4.37 -2.24
CA GLU A 115 -15.20 -4.80 -2.12
C GLU A 115 -14.35 -3.78 -1.35
N CYS A 116 -14.37 -2.52 -1.76
CA CYS A 116 -13.63 -1.46 -1.08
C CYS A 116 -14.05 -1.27 0.39
N LEU A 117 -15.28 -1.64 0.75
CA LEU A 117 -15.79 -1.53 2.12
C LEU A 117 -15.41 -2.72 3.02
N THR A 118 -14.83 -3.80 2.47
CA THR A 118 -14.36 -4.94 3.27
C THR A 118 -13.11 -4.65 4.09
N ASP A 119 -12.28 -3.71 3.62
CA ASP A 119 -11.10 -3.21 4.32
C ASP A 119 -11.06 -1.69 4.18
N CYS A 120 -11.71 -1.01 5.13
CA CYS A 120 -11.77 0.45 5.15
C CYS A 120 -11.94 1.03 6.55
N VAL A 121 -11.73 2.34 6.67
CA VAL A 121 -12.10 3.16 7.83
C VAL A 121 -12.92 4.36 7.37
N GLU A 122 -13.93 4.74 8.15
CA GLU A 122 -14.75 5.91 7.85
C GLU A 122 -13.99 7.23 8.13
N LEU A 123 -14.03 8.16 7.18
CA LEU A 123 -13.41 9.48 7.29
C LEU A 123 -14.41 10.51 7.83
N THR A 124 -14.59 10.51 9.15
CA THR A 124 -15.54 11.37 9.87
C THR A 124 -14.95 12.72 10.30
N SER A 125 -13.63 12.79 10.48
CA SER A 125 -12.94 13.97 11.00
C SER A 125 -12.34 14.84 9.89
N LYS A 126 -12.20 16.15 10.17
CA LYS A 126 -11.49 17.10 9.28
C LYS A 126 -10.00 17.19 9.58
N PHE A 127 -9.59 16.76 10.76
CA PHE A 127 -8.20 16.72 11.21
C PHE A 127 -8.07 15.68 12.33
N VAL A 128 -6.85 15.18 12.54
CA VAL A 128 -6.49 14.33 13.68
C VAL A 128 -5.34 15.00 14.44
N PRO A 129 -5.48 15.28 15.74
CA PRO A 129 -4.38 15.82 16.55
C PRO A 129 -3.19 14.85 16.61
N THR A 130 -1.95 15.33 16.46
CA THR A 130 -0.76 14.46 16.42
C THR A 130 -0.50 13.72 17.73
N ASN A 131 -0.96 14.26 18.86
CA ASN A 131 -0.92 13.57 20.15
C ASN A 131 -1.98 12.47 20.29
N GLY A 132 -2.94 12.35 19.37
CA GLY A 132 -3.99 11.34 19.37
C GLY A 132 -3.79 10.20 18.37
N PHE A 133 -2.70 10.20 17.58
CA PHE A 133 -2.51 9.23 16.48
C PHE A 133 -2.49 7.76 16.94
N GLY A 134 -2.02 7.47 18.16
CA GLY A 134 -2.00 6.10 18.68
C GLY A 134 -3.39 5.54 19.00
N GLU A 135 -4.39 6.41 19.14
CA GLU A 135 -5.74 6.07 19.60
C GLU A 135 -6.80 6.25 18.51
N ASP A 136 -6.58 7.20 17.60
CA ASP A 136 -7.50 7.53 16.52
C ASP A 136 -7.57 6.42 15.45
N GLU A 137 -8.78 6.01 15.08
CA GLU A 137 -9.01 4.88 14.17
C GLU A 137 -8.48 5.14 12.76
N ILE A 138 -8.59 6.39 12.26
CA ILE A 138 -8.15 6.75 10.91
C ILE A 138 -6.63 6.62 10.81
N THR A 139 -5.91 7.17 11.79
CA THR A 139 -4.44 7.12 11.81
C THR A 139 -3.91 5.73 12.12
N LYS A 140 -4.55 4.95 12.99
CA LYS A 140 -4.21 3.53 13.16
C LYS A 140 -4.42 2.72 11.89
N TYR A 141 -5.51 2.99 11.16
CA TYR A 141 -5.76 2.35 9.87
C TYR A 141 -4.71 2.76 8.82
N ALA A 142 -4.39 4.04 8.73
CA ALA A 142 -3.45 4.58 7.74
C ALA A 142 -1.98 4.17 8.02
N PHE A 143 -1.58 4.16 9.29
CA PHE A 143 -0.19 4.11 9.71
C PHE A 143 0.19 2.86 10.51
N GLY A 144 -0.79 2.00 10.81
CA GLY A 144 -0.60 0.77 11.55
C GLY A 144 -0.02 1.01 12.95
N GLU A 145 0.89 0.14 13.36
CA GLU A 145 1.58 0.22 14.65
C GLU A 145 2.49 1.45 14.81
N HIS A 146 2.80 2.16 13.71
CA HIS A 146 3.67 3.32 13.74
C HIS A 146 2.93 4.65 13.95
N ALA A 147 1.60 4.63 14.05
CA ALA A 147 0.79 5.84 14.16
C ALA A 147 1.25 6.76 15.30
N GLU A 148 1.42 6.24 16.52
CA GLU A 148 1.85 7.03 17.68
C GLU A 148 3.25 7.64 17.48
N ASN A 149 4.19 6.86 16.95
CA ASN A 149 5.55 7.32 16.69
C ASN A 149 5.58 8.41 15.62
N TYR A 150 4.73 8.28 14.60
CA TYR A 150 4.61 9.30 13.57
C TYR A 150 4.02 10.61 14.12
N GLY A 151 3.01 10.52 15.00
CA GLY A 151 2.48 11.69 15.70
C GLY A 151 3.55 12.43 16.51
N LYS A 152 4.39 11.69 17.26
CA LYS A 152 5.54 12.24 17.99
C LYS A 152 6.56 12.90 17.06
N PHE A 153 6.87 12.25 15.93
CA PHE A 153 7.77 12.78 14.90
C PHE A 153 7.26 14.11 14.36
N LEU A 154 6.00 14.18 13.94
CA LEU A 154 5.37 15.41 13.41
C LEU A 154 5.39 16.55 14.44
N LYS A 155 5.06 16.23 15.70
CA LYS A 155 5.10 17.20 16.80
C LYS A 155 6.50 17.76 17.04
N GLY A 156 7.54 16.94 16.87
CA GLY A 156 8.93 17.36 16.94
C GLY A 156 9.30 18.47 15.94
N TYR A 157 8.52 18.60 14.86
CA TYR A 157 8.66 19.65 13.84
C TYR A 157 7.56 20.72 13.91
N GLY A 158 6.83 20.80 15.02
CA GLY A 158 5.79 21.82 15.24
C GLY A 158 4.49 21.58 14.45
N ILE A 159 4.26 20.36 13.96
CA ILE A 159 3.00 19.97 13.32
C ILE A 159 2.08 19.37 14.40
N GLU A 160 1.06 20.11 14.78
CA GLU A 160 0.16 19.75 15.90
C GLU A 160 -1.04 18.91 15.47
N GLU A 161 -1.39 18.94 14.18
CA GLU A 161 -2.53 18.19 13.64
C GLU A 161 -2.28 17.77 12.19
N MET A 162 -2.95 16.70 11.79
CA MET A 162 -2.98 16.20 10.43
C MET A 162 -4.36 16.48 9.82
N PRO A 163 -4.47 17.43 8.88
CA PRO A 163 -5.72 17.72 8.20
C PRO A 163 -6.13 16.57 7.26
N ILE A 164 -7.44 16.40 7.08
CA ILE A 164 -8.05 15.47 6.12
C ILE A 164 -8.91 16.28 5.16
N TRP A 165 -8.45 16.41 3.92
CA TRP A 165 -9.16 17.14 2.88
C TRP A 165 -10.02 16.18 2.06
N LEU A 166 -11.34 16.36 2.14
CA LEU A 166 -12.33 15.47 1.55
C LEU A 166 -13.03 16.14 0.36
N ALA A 167 -13.38 15.34 -0.65
CA ALA A 167 -14.29 15.77 -1.71
C ALA A 167 -15.75 15.83 -1.21
N GLY A 168 -16.58 16.58 -1.92
CA GLY A 168 -18.02 16.52 -1.75
C GLY A 168 -18.59 15.18 -2.24
N ILE A 169 -19.53 14.61 -1.49
CA ILE A 169 -20.27 13.42 -1.95
C ILE A 169 -21.12 13.79 -3.17
N ARG A 170 -21.15 12.89 -4.17
CA ARG A 170 -21.91 13.05 -5.42
C ARG A 170 -23.18 12.18 -5.41
N ASN A 171 -23.87 12.10 -6.54
CA ASN A 171 -25.04 11.22 -6.73
C ASN A 171 -24.67 9.78 -7.08
N LYS A 172 -23.41 9.49 -7.44
CA LYS A 172 -22.88 8.16 -7.73
C LYS A 172 -21.64 7.89 -6.87
N PRO A 173 -21.36 6.63 -6.51
CA PRO A 173 -20.15 6.30 -5.80
C PRO A 173 -18.92 6.48 -6.69
N PHE A 174 -17.83 6.99 -6.12
CA PHE A 174 -16.58 7.24 -6.85
C PHE A 174 -15.37 7.06 -5.94
N ALA A 175 -14.20 6.84 -6.54
CA ALA A 175 -12.92 6.79 -5.85
C ALA A 175 -12.00 7.94 -6.27
N ARG A 176 -11.09 8.32 -5.38
CA ARG A 176 -9.97 9.23 -5.63
C ARG A 176 -8.69 8.68 -5.01
N LYS A 177 -7.58 8.86 -5.70
CA LYS A 177 -6.27 8.46 -5.20
C LYS A 177 -5.88 9.36 -4.04
N VAL A 178 -5.45 8.78 -2.94
CA VAL A 178 -4.99 9.57 -1.80
C VAL A 178 -3.65 10.21 -2.16
N TRP A 179 -3.55 11.51 -1.92
CA TRP A 179 -2.29 12.23 -1.95
C TRP A 179 -1.82 12.48 -0.51
N PHE A 180 -0.60 12.02 -0.22
CA PHE A 180 0.07 12.25 1.05
C PHE A 180 1.08 13.40 0.88
N PRO A 181 0.70 14.64 1.21
CA PRO A 181 1.47 15.84 0.91
C PRO A 181 2.75 15.88 1.73
N TRP A 182 3.64 16.80 1.35
CA TRP A 182 4.88 17.05 2.06
C TRP A 182 4.65 17.60 3.48
N LEU A 183 5.66 17.45 4.34
CA LEU A 183 5.56 17.82 5.76
C LEU A 183 5.44 19.34 5.98
N GLY A 184 6.06 20.15 5.13
CA GLY A 184 5.91 21.62 5.15
C GLY A 184 4.48 22.12 4.89
N GLY A 185 3.60 21.29 4.35
CA GLY A 185 2.17 21.56 4.16
C GLY A 185 1.28 21.02 5.28
N GLY A 186 1.87 20.50 6.38
CA GLY A 186 1.13 19.97 7.53
C GLY A 186 0.87 18.46 7.49
N SER A 187 1.46 17.70 6.57
CA SER A 187 1.40 16.22 6.53
C SER A 187 -0.02 15.60 6.55
N GLY A 188 -1.00 16.18 5.85
CA GLY A 188 -2.39 15.71 5.88
C GLY A 188 -2.75 14.51 4.98
N LEU A 189 -4.03 14.19 4.85
CA LEU A 189 -4.57 13.25 3.87
C LEU A 189 -5.39 14.02 2.82
N HIS A 190 -4.86 14.17 1.60
CA HIS A 190 -5.59 14.78 0.50
C HIS A 190 -6.41 13.73 -0.25
N CYS A 191 -7.64 13.55 0.17
CA CYS A 191 -8.63 12.70 -0.48
C CYS A 191 -9.51 13.49 -1.47
N GLY A 192 -9.38 14.81 -1.46
CA GLY A 192 -10.27 15.76 -2.13
C GLY A 192 -9.82 16.24 -3.50
N VAL A 193 -8.63 15.88 -3.97
CA VAL A 193 -8.12 16.27 -5.29
C VAL A 193 -7.92 15.02 -6.12
N GLY A 194 -8.55 14.98 -7.30
CA GLY A 194 -8.40 13.90 -8.26
C GLY A 194 -7.65 14.43 -9.48
N ASP A 195 -6.38 14.78 -9.31
CA ASP A 195 -5.51 15.06 -10.45
C ASP A 195 -4.52 13.89 -10.59
N LEU A 196 -4.73 13.08 -11.61
CA LEU A 196 -3.89 11.96 -12.01
C LEU A 196 -3.25 12.24 -13.37
N CYS A 197 -3.52 13.42 -13.95
CA CYS A 197 -3.17 13.73 -15.32
C CYS A 197 -2.07 14.79 -15.46
N GLY A 198 -1.72 15.49 -14.38
CA GLY A 198 -0.56 16.38 -14.34
C GLY A 198 0.77 15.64 -14.37
N ASP A 199 1.78 16.25 -15.01
CA ASP A 199 3.14 15.72 -15.07
C ASP A 199 3.92 15.98 -13.76
N ASP A 200 3.49 16.97 -12.96
CA ASP A 200 4.11 17.35 -11.69
C ASP A 200 3.68 16.45 -10.50
N ASP A 201 2.69 15.59 -10.71
CA ASP A 201 2.00 14.79 -9.67
C ASP A 201 2.50 13.34 -9.63
N GLY A 202 3.81 13.16 -9.83
CA GLY A 202 4.46 11.88 -10.09
C GLY A 202 4.07 10.71 -9.18
N ALA A 203 4.14 9.50 -9.73
CA ALA A 203 3.94 8.27 -8.97
C ALA A 203 5.22 7.91 -8.21
N ARG A 204 5.08 7.45 -6.96
CA ARG A 204 6.21 6.99 -6.15
C ARG A 204 6.05 5.54 -5.76
N GLY A 205 7.08 4.75 -6.04
CA GLY A 205 7.14 3.36 -5.65
C GLY A 205 8.19 3.06 -4.59
N VAL A 206 8.07 1.86 -4.04
CA VAL A 206 9.04 1.22 -3.16
C VAL A 206 9.32 -0.20 -3.61
N ARG A 207 10.51 -0.69 -3.25
CA ARG A 207 10.88 -2.11 -3.34
C ARG A 207 11.81 -2.48 -2.20
N HIS A 208 11.86 -3.76 -1.85
CA HIS A 208 12.78 -4.24 -0.83
C HIS A 208 14.23 -4.16 -1.31
N ASN A 209 15.13 -3.75 -0.42
CA ASN A 209 16.55 -3.79 -0.68
C ASN A 209 17.04 -5.24 -0.55
N SER A 210 17.11 -5.97 -1.67
CA SER A 210 17.51 -7.39 -1.71
C SER A 210 18.99 -7.64 -1.43
N GLY A 211 19.78 -6.59 -1.13
CA GLY A 211 21.23 -6.65 -0.93
C GLY A 211 21.71 -7.24 0.40
N GLU A 212 20.87 -7.32 1.43
CA GLU A 212 21.12 -7.99 2.72
C GLU A 212 19.76 -8.01 3.46
N ALA A 213 19.28 -9.17 3.93
CA ALA A 213 18.02 -9.37 4.68
C ALA A 213 16.69 -9.62 3.92
N ALA A 214 16.71 -10.24 2.73
CA ALA A 214 15.51 -10.91 2.18
C ALA A 214 15.24 -12.29 2.83
N ASN A 215 15.35 -12.40 4.16
CA ASN A 215 14.90 -13.57 4.94
C ASN A 215 13.68 -13.26 5.81
N PHE A 216 13.11 -12.06 5.69
CA PHE A 216 11.76 -11.77 6.17
C PHE A 216 10.83 -11.65 4.95
N CYS A 217 10.41 -12.79 4.42
CA CYS A 217 9.07 -12.85 3.83
C CYS A 217 8.10 -12.60 4.98
N GLU A 218 7.80 -11.33 5.26
CA GLU A 218 6.47 -11.03 5.78
C GLU A 218 5.52 -11.43 4.65
N HIS A 219 4.98 -12.65 4.75
CA HIS A 219 3.79 -13.03 4.00
C HIS A 219 2.81 -11.87 4.13
N SER A 220 2.28 -11.41 2.99
CA SER A 220 1.31 -10.33 3.01
C SER A 220 0.20 -10.69 3.99
N ASP A 221 -0.41 -9.70 4.66
CA ASP A 221 -1.51 -9.97 5.59
C ASP A 221 -2.63 -10.78 4.91
N GLU A 222 -2.73 -10.68 3.59
CA GLU A 222 -3.62 -11.47 2.76
C GLU A 222 -3.19 -12.94 2.60
N GLU A 223 -1.90 -13.23 2.37
CA GLU A 223 -1.36 -14.60 2.39
C GLU A 223 -1.50 -15.24 3.78
N LYS A 224 -1.26 -14.48 4.85
CA LYS A 224 -1.48 -14.94 6.23
C LYS A 224 -2.97 -15.24 6.47
N ARG A 225 -3.88 -14.35 6.05
CA ARG A 225 -5.33 -14.55 6.17
C ARG A 225 -5.85 -15.68 5.28
N ALA A 226 -5.25 -15.89 4.10
CA ALA A 226 -5.57 -17.01 3.23
C ALA A 226 -5.17 -18.34 3.87
N GLY A 227 -3.94 -18.43 4.39
CA GLY A 227 -3.46 -19.61 5.12
C GLY A 227 -4.28 -19.91 6.38
N ILE A 228 -4.69 -18.89 7.15
CA ILE A 228 -5.57 -19.06 8.32
C ILE A 228 -6.95 -19.58 7.89
N ARG A 229 -7.56 -19.01 6.84
CA ARG A 229 -8.87 -19.46 6.33
C ARG A 229 -8.82 -20.90 5.83
N GLU A 230 -7.74 -21.29 5.17
CA GLU A 230 -7.55 -22.65 4.69
C GLU A 230 -7.35 -23.64 5.84
N ALA A 231 -6.52 -23.29 6.83
CA ALA A 231 -6.35 -24.09 8.05
C ALA A 231 -7.66 -24.28 8.84
N GLN A 232 -8.51 -23.25 8.90
CA GLN A 232 -9.83 -23.33 9.53
C GLN A 232 -10.76 -24.30 8.80
N LYS A 233 -10.80 -24.26 7.45
CA LYS A 233 -11.58 -25.20 6.63
C LYS A 233 -11.10 -26.66 6.80
N ILE A 234 -9.80 -26.87 6.94
CA ILE A 234 -9.20 -28.18 7.24
C ILE A 234 -9.67 -28.67 8.62
N SER A 235 -9.62 -27.81 9.65
CA SER A 235 -10.04 -28.17 11.01
C SER A 235 -11.55 -28.48 11.12
N ALA A 236 -12.35 -27.85 10.26
CA ALA A 236 -13.79 -28.07 10.16
C ALA A 236 -14.15 -29.32 9.33
N GLY A 237 -13.17 -30.00 8.73
CA GLY A 237 -13.40 -31.16 7.86
C GLY A 237 -14.02 -30.82 6.51
N GLU A 238 -14.03 -29.54 6.11
CA GLU A 238 -14.61 -29.07 4.84
C GLU A 238 -13.69 -29.36 3.66
N ILE A 239 -12.39 -29.53 3.91
CA ILE A 239 -11.39 -29.90 2.92
C ILE A 239 -10.78 -31.24 3.34
N ASN A 240 -10.90 -32.24 2.47
CA ASN A 240 -10.12 -33.48 2.59
C ASN A 240 -8.68 -33.16 2.21
N VAL A 241 -7.81 -33.03 3.22
CA VAL A 241 -6.38 -32.87 2.97
C VAL A 241 -5.85 -34.24 2.55
N GLU A 242 -5.30 -34.33 1.33
CA GLU A 242 -4.52 -35.49 0.96
C GLU A 242 -3.38 -35.64 1.97
N THR A 243 -3.37 -36.77 2.67
CA THR A 243 -2.32 -37.05 3.65
C THR A 243 -1.04 -37.33 2.90
N TYR A 244 -0.09 -36.40 2.98
CA TYR A 244 1.24 -36.62 2.44
C TYR A 244 1.98 -37.65 3.29
N THR A 245 2.50 -38.68 2.63
CA THR A 245 3.43 -39.60 3.27
C THR A 245 4.73 -38.87 3.63
N PRO A 246 5.45 -39.29 4.68
CA PRO A 246 6.76 -38.73 5.01
C PRO A 246 7.74 -38.70 3.82
N GLN A 247 7.61 -39.66 2.91
CA GLN A 247 8.44 -39.74 1.70
C GLN A 247 8.09 -38.68 0.65
N GLN A 248 6.81 -38.35 0.49
CA GLN A 248 6.37 -37.25 -0.40
C GLN A 248 6.78 -35.88 0.15
N ILE A 249 6.72 -35.70 1.47
CA ILE A 249 7.22 -34.48 2.14
C ILE A 249 8.72 -34.34 1.88
N LEU A 250 9.50 -35.40 2.10
CA LEU A 250 10.94 -35.41 1.87
C LEU A 250 11.30 -35.12 0.41
N GLN A 251 10.60 -35.72 -0.55
CA GLN A 251 10.81 -35.45 -1.98
C GLN A 251 10.54 -33.99 -2.33
N THR A 252 9.51 -33.39 -1.73
CA THR A 252 9.17 -31.98 -1.95
C THR A 252 10.21 -31.04 -1.36
N LEU A 253 10.67 -31.29 -0.13
CA LEU A 253 11.73 -30.49 0.53
C LEU A 253 13.04 -30.54 -0.27
N ASN A 254 13.43 -31.72 -0.74
CA ASN A 254 14.59 -31.91 -1.61
C ASN A 254 14.44 -31.15 -2.94
N ARG A 255 13.25 -31.22 -3.57
CA ARG A 255 12.96 -30.48 -4.82
C ARG A 255 13.09 -28.96 -4.63
N LEU A 256 12.68 -28.45 -3.47
CA LEU A 256 12.77 -27.04 -3.11
C LEU A 256 14.15 -26.62 -2.60
N LYS A 257 15.11 -27.55 -2.52
CA LYS A 257 16.48 -27.32 -2.01
C LYS A 257 16.50 -26.79 -0.57
N LEU A 258 15.53 -27.18 0.26
CA LEU A 258 15.43 -26.78 1.67
C LEU A 258 16.23 -27.72 2.58
N SER A 259 17.53 -27.86 2.31
CA SER A 259 18.41 -28.77 3.04
C SER A 259 18.59 -28.37 4.51
N GLY A 260 18.44 -29.33 5.43
CA GLY A 260 18.65 -29.19 6.87
C GLY A 260 17.37 -29.20 7.72
N LEU A 261 16.19 -29.17 7.09
CA LEU A 261 14.88 -29.22 7.79
C LEU A 261 14.26 -30.63 7.78
N GLU A 262 14.80 -31.55 6.98
CA GLU A 262 14.23 -32.87 6.74
C GLU A 262 14.21 -33.72 8.02
N GLU A 263 15.32 -33.78 8.74
CA GLU A 263 15.42 -34.58 9.97
C GLU A 263 14.54 -34.01 11.09
N LEU A 264 14.42 -32.69 11.20
CA LEU A 264 13.60 -32.03 12.22
C LEU A 264 12.10 -32.33 12.00
N ILE A 265 11.63 -32.21 10.76
CA ILE A 265 10.23 -32.45 10.39
C ILE A 265 9.90 -33.94 10.54
N LEU A 266 10.77 -34.83 10.06
CA LEU A 266 10.57 -36.28 10.17
C LEU A 266 10.59 -36.76 11.62
N THR A 267 11.42 -36.18 12.47
CA THR A 267 11.49 -36.54 13.90
C THR A 267 10.20 -36.15 14.62
N ASN A 268 9.68 -34.95 14.37
CA ASN A 268 8.43 -34.51 14.99
C ASN A 268 7.21 -35.31 14.50
N LEU A 269 7.15 -35.68 13.21
CA LEU A 269 6.07 -36.49 12.67
C LEU A 269 6.07 -37.95 13.18
N ARG A 270 7.23 -38.49 13.58
CA ARG A 270 7.32 -39.84 14.18
C ARG A 270 6.95 -39.89 15.66
N ASN A 271 6.93 -38.74 16.32
CA ASN A 271 6.65 -38.63 17.76
C ASN A 271 5.18 -38.28 18.07
N GLN A 272 4.33 -38.17 17.04
CA GLN A 272 2.87 -38.04 17.14
C GLN A 272 2.20 -39.37 16.80
#